data_AF-G7ZAN4-F1
#
_entry.id   AF-G7ZAN4-F1
#
_cell.length_a   1.000
_cell.length_b   1.000
_cell.length_c   1.000
_cell.angle_alpha   90.00
_cell.angle_beta   90.00
_cell.angle_gamma   90.00
#
_symmetry.space_group_name_H-M   'P 1'
#
loop_
_entity.id
_entity.type
_entity.pdbx_description
1 polymer ?
#
loop_
_entity_poly.entity_id
_entity_poly.type
_entity_poly.pdbx_seq_one_letter_code
_entity_poly.pdbx_strand_id
1 'polypeptide(L)'
;MVLGGRIAPAAAQTTAERAGIAAAGPSIAISLADRRLYLTGADGSTRSFPVAIGRPGVPIPVGDSTIQRKRRDPTWRPTANQRREKPSLPRAVPPGPNNPLGKFALDLGWPAIAIHGTNEPDSVGRRASGGCFRMLPADIETVFAAAEVGTPVRVVRDSLGGGTPMPMAIQPARPLPVAVKAAPAATRQPPKPLPTPAVVTASRVSPPEPPPEPPPQPVADPRCATVTAPLRRMICDVPELALLDGRARGTQERFLAGIADPAARAAAAYDLIQEERRFHERIAALCWIRSGTEGDPDVAASARSCLTTALDRRLDDVAERIAALRGGARLAGRP
;
A
#
# COMPACT_ATOMS: atom_id res chain seq x y z
N MET A 1 79.34 4.83 7.21
CA MET A 1 78.14 4.99 8.05
C MET A 1 77.11 5.74 7.21
N VAL A 2 76.21 5.04 6.49
CA VAL A 2 74.76 4.87 6.76
C VAL A 2 74.06 6.22 7.07
N LEU A 3 72.97 6.70 6.44
CA LEU A 3 71.88 6.13 5.63
C LEU A 3 71.48 7.13 4.51
N GLY A 4 71.00 6.61 3.38
CA GLY A 4 70.22 7.38 2.41
C GLY A 4 68.80 7.67 2.89
N GLY A 5 68.35 8.92 2.72
CA GLY A 5 66.97 9.33 2.90
C GLY A 5 66.32 9.59 1.54
N ARG A 6 65.52 8.63 1.05
CA ARG A 6 64.66 8.82 -0.11
C ARG A 6 63.59 9.85 0.23
N ILE A 7 63.47 10.91 -0.57
CA ILE A 7 62.28 11.77 -0.58
C ILE A 7 61.14 10.90 -1.13
N ALA A 8 60.21 10.51 -0.26
CA ALA A 8 58.98 9.85 -0.69
C ALA A 8 58.12 10.88 -1.45
N PRO A 9 57.50 10.52 -2.59
CA PRO A 9 56.50 11.39 -3.19
C PRO A 9 55.32 11.48 -2.22
N ALA A 10 54.74 12.67 -2.08
CA ALA A 10 53.47 12.84 -1.39
C ALA A 10 52.47 11.87 -2.05
N ALA A 11 52.00 10.88 -1.29
CA ALA A 11 51.01 9.92 -1.77
C ALA A 11 49.79 10.71 -2.23
N ALA A 12 49.46 10.59 -3.51
CA ALA A 12 48.20 11.08 -4.04
C ALA A 12 47.08 10.41 -3.24
N GLN A 13 46.34 11.20 -2.47
CA GLN A 13 45.10 10.74 -1.86
C GLN A 13 44.23 10.14 -2.96
N THR A 14 43.86 8.88 -2.78
CA THR A 14 43.00 8.19 -3.75
C THR A 14 41.69 8.95 -3.88
N THR A 15 41.13 8.97 -5.09
CA THR A 15 39.84 9.60 -5.41
C THR A 15 38.68 9.11 -4.53
N ALA A 16 38.83 8.00 -3.82
CA ALA A 16 37.87 7.49 -2.85
C ALA A 16 37.82 8.30 -1.53
N GLU A 17 38.93 8.95 -1.14
CA GLU A 17 39.01 9.70 0.13
C GLU A 17 38.50 11.15 -0.02
N ARG A 18 38.56 11.71 -1.23
CA ARG A 18 37.95 13.01 -1.57
C ARG A 18 36.46 12.93 -1.92
N ALA A 19 35.89 11.72 -1.99
CA ALA A 19 34.52 11.48 -2.44
C ALA A 19 33.56 11.01 -1.33
N GLY A 20 33.93 11.14 -0.05
CA GLY A 20 33.01 10.96 1.08
C GLY A 20 32.03 9.79 0.89
N ILE A 21 32.56 8.58 0.67
CA ILE A 21 31.73 7.39 0.49
C ILE A 21 31.19 7.01 1.86
N ALA A 22 30.06 7.61 2.22
CA ALA A 22 29.10 6.98 3.12
C ALA A 22 28.14 6.18 2.23
N ALA A 23 28.08 4.87 2.46
CA ALA A 23 27.12 3.95 1.86
C ALA A 23 25.75 4.61 1.71
N ALA A 24 25.22 4.68 0.49
CA ALA A 24 23.88 5.21 0.26
C ALA A 24 22.87 4.23 0.89
N GLY A 25 22.56 4.44 2.18
CA GLY A 25 21.60 3.64 2.92
C GLY A 25 20.19 3.73 2.33
N PRO A 26 19.22 3.02 2.92
CA PRO A 26 17.86 2.98 2.40
C PRO A 26 17.28 4.38 2.18
N SER A 27 16.67 4.61 1.01
CA SER A 27 16.12 5.91 0.65
C SER A 27 14.83 5.79 -0.14
N ILE A 28 14.04 6.85 -0.15
CA ILE A 28 12.76 6.91 -0.85
C ILE A 28 12.73 8.12 -1.77
N ALA A 29 12.37 7.89 -3.03
CA ALA A 29 12.00 8.94 -3.97
C ALA A 29 10.53 8.78 -4.39
N ILE A 30 9.78 9.88 -4.51
CA ILE A 30 8.39 9.86 -4.98
C ILE A 30 8.26 10.78 -6.18
N SER A 31 7.89 10.21 -7.33
CA SER A 31 7.57 10.99 -8.53
C SER A 31 6.07 11.24 -8.62
N LEU A 32 5.69 12.50 -8.69
CA LEU A 32 4.29 12.90 -8.90
C LEU A 32 3.83 12.67 -10.35
N ALA A 33 4.72 12.82 -11.33
CA ALA A 33 4.43 12.51 -12.74
C ALA A 33 4.14 11.02 -12.93
N ASP A 34 5.02 10.16 -12.40
CA ASP A 34 4.90 8.71 -12.55
C ASP A 34 3.81 8.13 -11.64
N ARG A 35 3.47 8.86 -10.57
CA ARG A 35 2.63 8.36 -9.46
C ARG A 35 3.23 7.08 -8.88
N ARG A 36 4.55 7.12 -8.66
CA ARG A 36 5.33 6.02 -8.11
C ARG A 36 6.24 6.47 -6.98
N LEU A 37 6.40 5.58 -6.01
CA LEU A 37 7.42 5.60 -4.98
C LEU A 37 8.52 4.62 -5.38
N TYR A 38 9.76 5.06 -5.29
CA TYR A 38 10.97 4.29 -5.53
C TYR A 38 11.68 4.12 -4.19
N LEU A 39 11.84 2.87 -3.76
CA LEU A 39 12.56 2.50 -2.55
C LEU A 39 13.90 1.92 -2.97
N THR A 40 14.98 2.60 -2.61
CA THR A 40 16.34 2.09 -2.78
C THR A 40 16.76 1.40 -1.48
N GLY A 41 17.18 0.13 -1.58
CA GLY A 41 17.69 -0.67 -0.46
C GLY A 41 19.15 -0.36 -0.13
N ALA A 42 19.62 -0.91 0.98
CA ALA A 42 21.03 -0.77 1.40
C ALA A 42 22.02 -1.42 0.41
N ASP A 43 21.54 -2.37 -0.39
CA ASP A 43 22.28 -3.03 -1.47
C ASP A 43 22.27 -2.22 -2.78
N GLY A 44 21.66 -1.03 -2.79
CA GLY A 44 21.50 -0.19 -3.97
C GLY A 44 20.37 -0.64 -4.91
N SER A 45 19.71 -1.76 -4.65
CA SER A 45 18.57 -2.21 -5.46
C SER A 45 17.40 -1.24 -5.32
N THR A 46 16.73 -0.92 -6.42
CA THR A 46 15.57 -0.01 -6.39
C THR A 46 14.30 -0.72 -6.80
N ARG A 47 13.30 -0.70 -5.92
CA ARG A 47 11.95 -1.23 -6.18
C ARG A 47 10.99 -0.07 -6.33
N SER A 48 10.02 -0.21 -7.24
CA SER A 48 9.03 0.85 -7.46
C SER A 48 7.62 0.37 -7.14
N PHE A 49 6.82 1.26 -6.55
CA PHE A 49 5.47 1.00 -6.06
C PHE A 49 4.53 2.11 -6.56
N PRO A 50 3.31 1.80 -6.99
CA PRO A 50 2.34 2.85 -7.32
C PRO A 50 1.91 3.62 -6.07
N VAL A 51 1.59 4.90 -6.23
CA VAL A 51 1.01 5.73 -5.17
C VAL A 51 -0.19 6.51 -5.66
N ALA A 52 -1.22 6.66 -4.82
CA ALA A 52 -2.18 7.75 -5.01
C ALA A 52 -1.56 9.04 -4.50
N ILE A 53 -1.80 10.13 -5.23
CA ILE A 53 -1.35 11.47 -4.88
C ILE A 53 -2.56 12.40 -4.72
N GLY A 54 -2.32 13.63 -4.27
CA GLY A 54 -3.33 14.68 -4.10
C GLY A 54 -4.25 14.84 -5.30
N ARG A 55 -5.56 14.96 -5.03
CA ARG A 55 -6.58 15.31 -6.02
C ARG A 55 -6.30 16.70 -6.64
N PRO A 56 -6.85 17.02 -7.83
CA PRO A 56 -6.70 18.36 -8.42
C PRO A 56 -7.04 19.46 -7.41
N GLY A 57 -6.20 20.49 -7.34
CA GLY A 57 -6.33 21.59 -6.38
C GLY A 57 -5.79 21.32 -4.97
N VAL A 58 -5.36 20.09 -4.65
CA VAL A 58 -4.69 19.78 -3.38
C VAL A 58 -3.17 19.78 -3.57
N PRO A 59 -2.45 20.75 -2.97
CA PRO A 59 -0.99 20.82 -3.09
C PRO A 59 -0.34 19.67 -2.32
N ILE A 60 0.76 19.17 -2.87
CA ILE A 60 1.65 18.20 -2.22
C ILE A 60 3.02 18.86 -2.12
N PRO A 61 3.67 18.85 -0.95
CA PRO A 61 5.04 19.35 -0.82
C PRO A 61 5.99 18.61 -1.77
N VAL A 62 6.90 19.37 -2.39
CA VAL A 62 7.96 18.87 -3.27
C VAL A 62 9.28 19.25 -2.62
N GLY A 63 10.27 18.37 -2.70
CA GLY A 63 11.58 18.55 -2.07
C GLY A 63 11.88 17.47 -1.04
N ASP A 64 12.73 17.82 -0.08
CA ASP A 64 13.32 16.87 0.86
C ASP A 64 12.53 16.75 2.16
N SER A 65 12.48 15.53 2.65
CA SER A 65 11.89 15.17 3.93
C SER A 65 12.59 13.93 4.49
N THR A 66 12.13 13.49 5.64
CA THR A 66 12.57 12.25 6.28
C THR A 66 11.35 11.56 6.88
N ILE A 67 11.45 10.24 7.08
CA ILE A 67 10.48 9.53 7.90
C ILE A 67 10.70 9.95 9.36
N GLN A 68 9.72 10.65 9.93
CA GLN A 68 9.79 11.11 11.32
C GLN A 68 9.20 10.10 12.30
N ARG A 69 8.18 9.36 11.86
CA ARG A 69 7.51 8.38 12.70
C ARG A 69 6.95 7.24 11.89
N LYS A 70 7.12 6.02 12.42
CA LYS A 70 6.48 4.81 11.91
C LYS A 70 5.30 4.45 12.81
N ARG A 71 4.14 4.21 12.22
CA ARG A 71 2.90 3.83 12.94
C ARG A 71 2.38 2.53 12.38
N ARG A 72 2.36 1.51 13.24
CA ARG A 72 1.58 0.29 13.03
C ARG A 72 0.17 0.51 13.59
N ASP A 73 -0.83 0.01 12.89
CA ASP A 73 -2.25 0.10 13.24
C ASP A 73 -2.63 1.53 13.68
N PRO A 74 -2.47 2.53 12.80
CA PRO A 74 -2.72 3.92 13.16
C PRO A 74 -4.21 4.17 13.35
N THR A 75 -4.60 4.94 14.36
CA THR A 75 -5.90 5.61 14.37
C THR A 75 -5.88 6.74 13.34
N TRP A 76 -6.87 6.80 12.45
CA TRP A 76 -7.04 7.94 11.56
C TRP A 76 -7.87 9.03 12.24
N ARG A 77 -7.43 10.27 12.10
CA ARG A 77 -8.15 11.46 12.56
C ARG A 77 -8.22 12.44 11.38
N PRO A 78 -9.41 12.71 10.83
CA PRO A 78 -9.53 13.65 9.73
C PRO A 78 -9.05 15.05 10.16
N THR A 79 -8.39 15.76 9.24
CA THR A 79 -7.92 17.11 9.50
C THR A 79 -9.08 18.10 9.62
N ALA A 80 -8.81 19.28 10.18
CA ALA A 80 -9.81 20.34 10.25
C ALA A 80 -10.37 20.72 8.87
N ASN A 81 -9.52 20.74 7.83
CA ASN A 81 -9.95 20.96 6.44
C ASN A 81 -10.89 19.86 5.96
N GLN A 82 -10.54 18.58 6.16
CA GLN A 82 -11.39 17.46 5.74
C GLN A 82 -12.76 17.49 6.42
N ARG A 83 -12.80 17.84 7.71
CA ARG A 83 -14.07 18.01 8.44
C ARG A 83 -14.86 19.26 8.03
N ARG A 84 -14.21 20.32 7.53
CA ARG A 84 -14.91 21.46 6.92
C ARG A 84 -15.57 21.07 5.61
N GLU A 85 -14.86 20.33 4.76
CA GLU A 85 -15.38 19.86 3.47
C GLU A 85 -16.47 18.79 3.64
N LYS A 86 -16.31 17.89 4.61
CA LYS A 86 -17.27 16.83 4.93
C LYS A 86 -17.53 16.78 6.44
N PRO A 87 -18.49 17.58 6.94
CA PRO A 87 -18.81 17.67 8.38
C PRO A 87 -19.25 16.35 9.02
N SER A 88 -19.76 15.41 8.22
CA SER A 88 -20.19 14.08 8.66
C SER A 88 -19.03 13.11 8.98
N LEU A 89 -17.77 13.50 8.73
CA LEU A 89 -16.63 12.64 9.06
C LEU A 89 -16.51 12.41 10.58
N PRO A 90 -16.25 11.17 11.02
CA PRO A 90 -16.07 10.86 12.44
C PRO A 90 -14.84 11.57 13.00
N ARG A 91 -14.82 11.81 14.32
CA ARG A 91 -13.66 12.44 15.00
C ARG A 91 -12.40 11.58 14.93
N ALA A 92 -12.57 10.26 14.88
CA ALA A 92 -11.51 9.29 14.70
C ALA A 92 -12.09 8.01 14.10
N VAL A 93 -11.26 7.29 13.33
CA VAL A 93 -11.52 5.92 12.92
C VAL A 93 -10.41 5.05 13.53
N PRO A 94 -10.75 4.07 14.39
CA PRO A 94 -9.75 3.19 15.00
C PRO A 94 -9.10 2.29 13.94
N PRO A 95 -8.02 1.56 14.30
CA PRO A 95 -7.44 0.57 13.41
C PRO A 95 -8.47 -0.48 12.99
N GLY A 96 -8.41 -0.91 11.73
CA GLY A 96 -9.34 -1.90 11.18
C GLY A 96 -9.56 -1.71 9.68
N PRO A 97 -10.41 -2.56 9.06
CA PRO A 97 -10.64 -2.57 7.61
C PRO A 97 -11.16 -1.24 7.05
N ASN A 98 -11.89 -0.46 7.86
CA ASN A 98 -12.50 0.81 7.45
C ASN A 98 -11.56 2.02 7.66
N ASN A 99 -10.33 1.79 8.10
CA ASN A 99 -9.39 2.86 8.38
C ASN A 99 -8.69 3.33 7.09
N PRO A 100 -8.82 4.61 6.70
CA PRO A 100 -8.26 5.11 5.44
C PRO A 100 -6.74 5.23 5.44
N LEU A 101 -6.06 5.04 6.58
CA LEU A 101 -4.61 4.93 6.65
C LEU A 101 -4.12 3.48 6.44
N GLY A 102 -5.02 2.50 6.42
CA GLY A 102 -4.65 1.08 6.43
C GLY A 102 -3.89 0.67 7.71
N LYS A 103 -3.08 -0.38 7.61
CA LYS A 103 -2.32 -0.95 8.75
C LYS A 103 -1.03 -0.19 9.08
N PHE A 104 -0.50 0.60 8.16
CA PHE A 104 0.82 1.21 8.29
C PHE A 104 0.82 2.65 7.78
N ALA A 105 1.49 3.52 8.51
CA ALA A 105 1.76 4.89 8.11
C ALA A 105 3.18 5.32 8.50
N LEU A 106 3.82 6.06 7.60
CA LEU A 106 5.13 6.68 7.73
C LEU A 106 4.90 8.19 7.67
N ASP A 107 4.91 8.84 8.82
CA ASP A 107 4.71 10.30 8.89
C ASP A 107 5.99 10.99 8.43
N LEU A 108 5.86 11.97 7.53
CA LEU A 108 6.98 12.72 6.97
C LEU A 108 7.26 13.98 7.79
N GLY A 109 8.39 14.65 7.51
CA GLY A 109 8.78 15.92 8.12
C GLY A 109 7.84 17.09 7.85
N TRP A 110 6.92 16.96 6.89
CA TRP A 110 5.91 17.97 6.60
C TRP A 110 4.64 17.76 7.44
N PRO A 111 4.00 18.85 7.92
CA PRO A 111 2.79 18.74 8.71
C PRO A 111 1.68 17.96 8.00
N ALA A 112 1.16 16.94 8.68
CA ALA A 112 0.04 16.12 8.23
C ALA A 112 0.25 15.40 6.88
N ILE A 113 1.50 15.20 6.44
CA ILE A 113 1.83 14.38 5.26
C ILE A 113 2.40 13.03 5.71
N ALA A 114 1.90 11.95 5.11
CA ALA A 114 2.39 10.61 5.37
C ALA A 114 2.40 9.77 4.10
N ILE A 115 3.24 8.74 4.08
CA ILE A 115 3.13 7.59 3.19
C ILE A 115 2.38 6.51 3.96
N HIS A 116 1.24 6.05 3.48
CA HIS A 116 0.39 5.15 4.26
C HIS A 116 -0.36 4.15 3.36
N GLY A 117 -0.93 3.10 3.98
CA GLY A 117 -1.80 2.15 3.29
C GLY A 117 -3.14 2.77 2.89
N THR A 118 -4.11 1.97 2.46
CA THR A 118 -5.45 2.48 2.19
C THR A 118 -6.49 1.38 2.35
N ASN A 119 -7.71 1.75 2.71
CA ASN A 119 -8.89 0.88 2.59
C ASN A 119 -9.59 1.02 1.22
N GLU A 120 -9.08 1.88 0.35
CA GLU A 120 -9.57 2.14 -1.02
C GLU A 120 -8.44 1.83 -2.03
N PRO A 121 -8.10 0.55 -2.27
CA PRO A 121 -6.97 0.18 -3.13
C PRO A 121 -7.09 0.74 -4.55
N ASP A 122 -8.31 0.85 -5.08
CA ASP A 122 -8.63 1.46 -6.37
C ASP A 122 -8.18 2.92 -6.49
N SER A 123 -7.97 3.63 -5.37
CA SER A 123 -7.46 5.00 -5.40
C SER A 123 -5.98 5.09 -5.77
N VAL A 124 -5.23 4.00 -5.64
CA VAL A 124 -3.78 3.96 -5.88
C VAL A 124 -3.47 4.10 -7.37
N GLY A 125 -2.46 4.92 -7.70
CA GLY A 125 -2.13 5.30 -9.08
C GLY A 125 -3.01 6.42 -9.65
N ARG A 126 -3.85 7.08 -8.83
CA ARG A 126 -4.70 8.22 -9.22
C ARG A 126 -4.40 9.48 -8.41
N ARG A 127 -4.93 10.62 -8.88
CA ARG A 127 -5.00 11.89 -8.13
C ARG A 127 -6.26 11.89 -7.27
N ALA A 128 -6.22 11.24 -6.11
CA ALA A 128 -7.39 10.96 -5.28
C ALA A 128 -7.21 11.30 -3.80
N SER A 129 -5.99 11.58 -3.33
CA SER A 129 -5.72 11.78 -1.91
C SER A 129 -6.02 13.22 -1.46
N GLY A 130 -6.12 13.41 -0.15
CA GLY A 130 -6.18 14.72 0.50
C GLY A 130 -4.82 15.37 0.75
N GLY A 131 -3.74 14.88 0.11
CA GLY A 131 -2.38 15.43 0.21
C GLY A 131 -1.30 14.40 0.58
N CYS A 132 -1.69 13.27 1.21
CA CYS A 132 -0.78 12.17 1.53
C CYS A 132 -0.51 11.23 0.34
N PHE A 133 0.46 10.33 0.50
CA PHE A 133 0.76 9.27 -0.46
C PHE A 133 0.10 7.96 -0.03
N ARG A 134 -0.92 7.50 -0.77
CA ARG A 134 -1.60 6.24 -0.48
C ARG A 134 -0.96 5.10 -1.26
N MET A 135 -0.68 3.99 -0.58
CA MET A 135 -0.09 2.78 -1.12
C MET A 135 -1.03 1.60 -0.94
N LEU A 136 -0.86 0.58 -1.77
CA LEU A 136 -1.57 -0.69 -1.57
C LEU A 136 -1.19 -1.30 -0.22
N PRO A 137 -2.11 -2.05 0.44
CA PRO A 137 -1.84 -2.66 1.74
C PRO A 137 -0.56 -3.50 1.80
N ALA A 138 -0.28 -4.30 0.78
CA ALA A 138 0.94 -5.12 0.72
C ALA A 138 2.21 -4.28 0.43
N ASP A 139 2.08 -3.24 -0.40
CA ASP A 139 3.21 -2.37 -0.74
C ASP A 139 3.66 -1.54 0.45
N ILE A 140 2.70 -0.97 1.21
CA ILE A 140 3.06 -0.21 2.41
C ILE A 140 3.70 -1.10 3.46
N GLU A 141 3.28 -2.36 3.59
CA GLU A 141 3.92 -3.31 4.52
C GLU A 141 5.39 -3.53 4.16
N THR A 142 5.66 -3.67 2.86
CA THR A 142 7.02 -3.80 2.33
C THR A 142 7.87 -2.55 2.59
N VAL A 143 7.35 -1.36 2.27
CA VAL A 143 8.07 -0.09 2.50
C VAL A 143 8.24 0.18 3.99
N PHE A 144 7.23 -0.12 4.81
CA PHE A 144 7.28 0.03 6.25
C PHE A 144 8.31 -0.91 6.88
N ALA A 145 8.48 -2.13 6.37
CA ALA A 145 9.50 -3.05 6.86
C ALA A 145 10.92 -2.57 6.52
N ALA A 146 11.13 -2.03 5.32
CA ALA A 146 12.44 -1.65 4.82
C ALA A 146 12.93 -0.26 5.29
N ALA A 147 12.01 0.69 5.49
CA ALA A 147 12.38 2.06 5.82
C ALA A 147 12.47 2.26 7.34
N GLU A 148 13.38 3.11 7.80
CA GLU A 148 13.62 3.43 9.20
C GLU A 148 13.23 4.88 9.51
N VAL A 149 13.08 5.21 10.80
CA VAL A 149 13.00 6.62 11.20
C VAL A 149 14.32 7.29 10.82
N GLY A 150 14.25 8.42 10.13
CA GLY A 150 15.40 9.10 9.56
C GLY A 150 15.69 8.74 8.10
N THR A 151 15.04 7.72 7.53
CA THR A 151 15.18 7.41 6.09
C THR A 151 14.85 8.66 5.26
N PRO A 152 15.76 9.09 4.36
CA PRO A 152 15.55 10.26 3.52
C PRO A 152 14.44 10.00 2.50
N VAL A 153 13.58 11.00 2.31
CA VAL A 153 12.47 10.99 1.36
C VAL A 153 12.58 12.22 0.46
N ARG A 154 12.61 12.04 -0.86
CA ARG A 154 12.57 13.15 -1.83
C ARG A 154 11.34 13.05 -2.71
N VAL A 155 10.53 14.10 -2.74
CA VAL A 155 9.36 14.21 -3.62
C VAL A 155 9.72 15.11 -4.80
N VAL A 156 9.49 14.64 -6.03
CA VAL A 156 9.77 15.39 -7.27
C VAL A 156 8.52 15.47 -8.14
N ARG A 157 8.42 16.54 -8.94
CA ARG A 157 7.34 16.66 -9.93
C ARG A 157 7.59 15.78 -11.14
N ASP A 158 8.84 15.68 -11.55
CA ASP A 158 9.23 15.09 -12.82
C ASP A 158 9.25 13.56 -12.78
N SER A 159 9.27 12.95 -13.97
CA SER A 159 9.40 11.51 -14.11
C SER A 159 10.81 11.06 -13.69
N LEU A 160 10.89 9.95 -12.97
CA LEU A 160 12.14 9.27 -12.64
C LEU A 160 12.33 7.99 -13.48
N GLY A 161 11.34 7.63 -14.30
CA GLY A 161 11.25 6.36 -15.03
C GLY A 161 11.74 6.39 -16.48
N GLY A 162 12.81 7.13 -16.78
CA GLY A 162 13.36 7.25 -18.15
C GLY A 162 14.89 7.36 -18.30
N GLY A 163 15.66 7.26 -17.22
CA GLY A 163 17.13 7.29 -17.28
C GLY A 163 17.74 7.45 -15.89
N THR A 164 18.74 6.60 -15.59
CA THR A 164 19.69 6.59 -14.47
C THR A 164 19.19 7.05 -13.08
N PRO A 165 19.30 6.24 -12.01
CA PRO A 165 18.97 6.68 -10.66
C PRO A 165 19.80 7.94 -10.33
N MET A 166 19.12 9.06 -10.10
CA MET A 166 19.78 10.30 -9.68
C MET A 166 20.45 10.05 -8.34
N PRO A 167 21.76 10.32 -8.19
CA PRO A 167 22.39 10.28 -6.88
C PRO A 167 21.66 11.30 -6.00
N MET A 168 21.06 10.82 -4.92
CA MET A 168 20.41 11.71 -3.96
C MET A 168 21.50 12.58 -3.32
N ALA A 169 21.65 13.81 -3.80
CA ALA A 169 22.35 14.84 -3.06
C ALA A 169 21.56 15.08 -1.77
N ILE A 170 22.03 14.49 -0.67
CA ILE A 170 21.52 14.73 0.68
C ILE A 170 21.93 16.16 1.01
N GLN A 171 21.01 17.10 0.91
CA GLN A 171 21.18 18.37 1.59
C GLN A 171 20.94 18.12 3.07
N PRO A 172 21.77 18.65 3.99
CA PRO A 172 21.55 18.47 5.41
C PRO A 172 20.17 18.99 5.77
N ALA A 173 19.31 18.10 6.26
CA ALA A 173 18.00 18.47 6.75
C ALA A 173 18.18 19.53 7.84
N ARG A 174 17.64 20.73 7.63
CA ARG A 174 17.51 21.70 8.71
C ARG A 174 16.64 21.06 9.80
N PRO A 175 17.15 20.89 11.04
CA PRO A 175 16.33 20.34 12.10
C PRO A 175 15.21 21.34 12.40
N LEU A 176 13.96 20.90 12.24
CA LEU A 176 12.83 21.58 12.85
C LEU A 176 12.85 21.25 14.35
N PRO A 177 12.70 22.22 15.25
CA PRO A 177 12.66 21.96 16.67
C PRO A 177 11.31 21.33 17.01
N VAL A 178 11.30 20.03 17.29
CA VAL A 178 10.20 19.39 18.02
C VAL A 178 10.81 18.58 19.14
N ALA A 179 10.71 19.11 20.35
CA ALA A 179 11.00 18.38 21.57
C ALA A 179 10.04 17.19 21.66
N VAL A 180 10.55 15.99 21.42
CA VAL A 180 9.85 14.74 21.70
C VAL A 180 10.06 14.42 23.17
N LYS A 181 9.02 14.58 23.99
CA LYS A 181 9.02 14.03 25.34
C LYS A 181 8.81 12.52 25.22
N ALA A 182 9.85 11.75 25.54
CA ALA A 182 9.79 10.29 25.60
C ALA A 182 8.78 9.85 26.68
N ALA A 183 7.93 8.89 26.35
CA ALA A 183 7.12 8.17 27.32
C ALA A 183 7.92 6.95 27.84
N PRO A 184 7.89 6.62 29.14
CA PRO A 184 8.72 5.56 29.71
C PRO A 184 8.17 4.16 29.38
N ALA A 185 9.10 3.23 29.20
CA ALA A 185 8.84 1.81 29.06
C ALA A 185 8.34 1.21 30.39
N ALA A 186 7.18 0.56 30.36
CA ALA A 186 6.70 -0.27 31.45
C ALA A 186 7.18 -1.72 31.21
N THR A 187 8.09 -2.18 32.07
CA THR A 187 8.53 -3.57 32.19
C THR A 187 7.37 -4.42 32.72
N ARG A 188 6.94 -5.44 31.97
CA ARG A 188 6.14 -6.55 32.51
C ARG A 188 7.01 -7.80 32.57
N GLN A 189 7.14 -8.36 33.77
CA GLN A 189 7.70 -9.69 34.02
C GLN A 189 6.80 -10.79 33.44
N PRO A 190 7.36 -11.94 33.04
CA PRO A 190 6.56 -13.11 32.63
C PRO A 190 6.02 -13.86 33.86
N PRO A 191 4.83 -14.49 33.79
CA PRO A 191 4.30 -15.29 34.88
C PRO A 191 4.97 -16.68 34.94
N LYS A 192 5.07 -17.18 36.17
CA LYS A 192 5.66 -18.46 36.59
C LYS A 192 4.70 -19.63 36.28
N PRO A 193 5.17 -20.83 35.86
CA PRO A 193 4.29 -21.96 35.57
C PRO A 193 3.83 -22.69 36.84
N LEU A 194 2.56 -23.12 36.86
CA LEU A 194 2.00 -24.05 37.84
C LEU A 194 2.04 -25.50 37.32
N PRO A 195 2.03 -26.52 38.21
CA PRO A 195 2.34 -27.90 37.87
C PRO A 195 1.17 -28.64 37.20
N THR A 196 1.53 -29.58 36.34
CA THR A 196 0.67 -30.57 35.70
C THR A 196 0.25 -31.67 36.68
N PRO A 197 -0.99 -32.21 36.57
CA PRO A 197 -1.31 -33.55 37.03
C PRO A 197 -1.31 -34.56 35.88
N ALA A 198 -1.28 -35.83 36.30
CA ALA A 198 -0.94 -37.02 35.54
C ALA A 198 -1.88 -37.36 34.37
N VAL A 199 -1.27 -37.99 33.38
CA VAL A 199 -1.87 -38.66 32.23
C VAL A 199 -2.80 -39.77 32.71
N VAL A 200 -4.07 -39.71 32.31
CA VAL A 200 -4.96 -40.87 32.28
C VAL A 200 -5.25 -41.17 30.81
N THR A 201 -4.83 -42.36 30.38
CA THR A 201 -5.06 -42.88 29.03
C THR A 201 -6.55 -43.15 28.82
N ALA A 202 -7.17 -42.43 27.89
CA ALA A 202 -8.48 -42.76 27.35
C ALA A 202 -8.35 -43.21 25.89
N SER A 203 -8.98 -44.35 25.59
CA SER A 203 -9.03 -45.01 24.29
C SER A 203 -9.42 -44.07 23.14
N ARG A 204 -8.78 -44.27 21.99
CA ARG A 204 -9.16 -43.68 20.70
C ARG A 204 -10.55 -44.16 20.31
N VAL A 205 -11.53 -43.27 20.38
CA VAL A 205 -12.73 -43.32 19.54
C VAL A 205 -12.55 -42.23 18.49
N SER A 206 -12.55 -42.62 17.21
CA SER A 206 -12.53 -41.66 16.11
C SER A 206 -13.75 -40.75 16.19
N PRO A 207 -13.60 -39.42 16.14
CA PRO A 207 -14.75 -38.52 16.14
C PRO A 207 -15.57 -38.71 14.86
N PRO A 208 -16.91 -38.59 14.92
CA PRO A 208 -17.74 -38.57 13.73
C PRO A 208 -17.37 -37.35 12.86
N GLU A 209 -17.40 -37.55 11.55
CA GLU A 209 -17.11 -36.52 10.55
C GLU A 209 -17.98 -35.27 10.83
N PRO A 210 -17.38 -34.06 10.85
CA PRO A 210 -18.13 -32.84 11.13
C PRO A 210 -19.22 -32.65 10.06
N PRO A 211 -20.40 -32.13 10.44
CA PRO A 211 -21.44 -31.84 9.48
C PRO A 211 -20.92 -30.89 8.40
N PRO A 212 -21.41 -31.02 7.14
CA PRO A 212 -20.97 -30.15 6.06
C PRO A 212 -21.16 -28.70 6.47
N GLU A 213 -20.06 -27.94 6.40
CA GLU A 213 -20.02 -26.54 6.80
C GLU A 213 -21.08 -25.77 5.99
N PRO A 214 -21.94 -24.96 6.64
CA PRO A 214 -22.94 -24.19 5.93
C PRO A 214 -22.24 -23.31 4.88
N PRO A 215 -22.88 -23.05 3.73
CA PRO A 215 -22.29 -22.23 2.69
C PRO A 215 -21.82 -20.90 3.29
N PRO A 216 -20.59 -20.46 3.00
CA PRO A 216 -20.01 -19.28 3.62
C PRO A 216 -20.92 -18.08 3.38
N GLN A 217 -21.31 -17.42 4.46
CA GLN A 217 -22.15 -16.23 4.34
C GLN A 217 -21.37 -15.13 3.60
N PRO A 218 -22.04 -14.37 2.72
CA PRO A 218 -21.39 -13.29 1.99
C PRO A 218 -20.86 -12.25 2.98
N VAL A 219 -19.53 -12.14 3.08
CA VAL A 219 -18.87 -11.12 3.90
C VAL A 219 -19.08 -9.77 3.22
N ALA A 220 -19.68 -8.82 3.95
CA ALA A 220 -19.85 -7.45 3.48
C ALA A 220 -18.50 -6.85 3.06
N ASP A 221 -18.43 -6.27 1.87
CA ASP A 221 -17.19 -5.69 1.35
C ASP A 221 -16.82 -4.44 2.18
N PRO A 222 -15.68 -4.44 2.90
CA PRO A 222 -15.29 -3.31 3.75
C PRO A 222 -15.05 -2.02 2.96
N ARG A 223 -14.83 -2.11 1.64
CA ARG A 223 -14.69 -0.94 0.75
C ARG A 223 -16.00 -0.14 0.65
N CYS A 224 -17.15 -0.77 0.91
CA CYS A 224 -18.46 -0.14 0.74
C CYS A 224 -18.81 0.88 1.83
N ALA A 225 -18.20 0.79 3.01
CA ALA A 225 -18.53 1.68 4.13
C ALA A 225 -18.11 3.14 3.90
N THR A 226 -17.09 3.40 3.06
CA THR A 226 -16.49 4.73 2.90
C THR A 226 -16.45 5.24 1.47
N VAL A 227 -16.96 4.45 0.51
CA VAL A 227 -16.84 4.76 -0.91
C VAL A 227 -17.61 6.02 -1.31
N THR A 228 -16.95 6.89 -2.08
CA THR A 228 -17.57 8.09 -2.67
C THR A 228 -17.60 8.07 -4.20
N ALA A 229 -16.91 7.14 -4.86
CA ALA A 229 -16.90 7.04 -6.32
C ALA A 229 -18.27 6.52 -6.82
N PRO A 230 -18.93 7.19 -7.80
CA PRO A 230 -20.30 6.85 -8.23
C PRO A 230 -20.48 5.38 -8.63
N LEU A 231 -19.58 4.85 -9.48
CA LEU A 231 -19.58 3.44 -9.88
C LEU A 231 -19.54 2.51 -8.67
N ARG A 232 -18.60 2.76 -7.76
CA ARG A 232 -18.35 1.88 -6.63
C ARG A 232 -19.45 1.98 -5.57
N ARG A 233 -20.08 3.17 -5.41
CA ARG A 233 -21.31 3.32 -4.62
C ARG A 233 -22.43 2.46 -5.19
N MET A 234 -22.70 2.56 -6.49
CA MET A 234 -23.77 1.78 -7.12
C MET A 234 -23.54 0.26 -6.99
N ILE A 235 -22.30 -0.22 -7.14
CA ILE A 235 -21.95 -1.63 -6.89
C ILE A 235 -22.23 -2.01 -5.44
N CYS A 236 -21.87 -1.16 -4.48
CA CYS A 236 -22.02 -1.42 -3.05
C CYS A 236 -23.47 -1.34 -2.55
N ASP A 237 -24.28 -0.44 -3.12
CA ASP A 237 -25.64 -0.16 -2.69
C ASP A 237 -26.66 -1.16 -3.27
N VAL A 238 -26.29 -1.90 -4.33
CA VAL A 238 -27.14 -2.90 -4.99
C VAL A 238 -26.62 -4.31 -4.66
N PRO A 239 -27.35 -5.13 -3.87
CA PRO A 239 -26.87 -6.42 -3.39
C PRO A 239 -26.39 -7.38 -4.48
N GLU A 240 -27.10 -7.44 -5.62
CA GLU A 240 -26.77 -8.32 -6.73
C GLU A 240 -25.42 -7.93 -7.38
N LEU A 241 -25.18 -6.62 -7.54
CA LEU A 241 -23.91 -6.12 -8.08
C LEU A 241 -22.76 -6.34 -7.09
N ALA A 242 -23.01 -6.14 -5.80
CA ALA A 242 -22.03 -6.40 -4.74
C ALA A 242 -21.61 -7.88 -4.72
N LEU A 243 -22.55 -8.80 -4.93
CA LEU A 243 -22.26 -10.24 -5.01
C LEU A 243 -21.40 -10.59 -6.23
N LEU A 244 -21.70 -10.04 -7.41
CA LEU A 244 -20.90 -10.28 -8.62
C LEU A 244 -19.46 -9.73 -8.47
N ASP A 245 -19.31 -8.49 -8.01
CA ASP A 245 -17.99 -7.89 -7.72
C ASP A 245 -17.22 -8.70 -6.66
N GLY A 246 -17.92 -9.14 -5.61
CA GLY A 246 -17.36 -9.96 -4.54
C GLY A 246 -16.85 -11.33 -5.02
N ARG A 247 -17.52 -11.96 -5.99
CA ARG A 247 -17.06 -13.23 -6.61
C ARG A 247 -15.75 -13.04 -7.36
N ALA A 248 -15.65 -12.01 -8.20
CA ALA A 248 -14.44 -11.70 -8.95
C ALA A 248 -13.26 -11.42 -8.00
N ARG A 249 -13.48 -10.58 -6.99
CA ARG A 249 -12.48 -10.29 -5.94
C ARG A 249 -12.07 -11.53 -5.16
N GLY A 250 -13.03 -12.33 -4.70
CA GLY A 250 -12.74 -13.56 -3.94
C GLY A 250 -11.90 -14.56 -4.75
N THR A 251 -12.08 -14.61 -6.07
CA THR A 251 -11.23 -15.40 -6.96
C THR A 251 -9.80 -14.86 -7.03
N GLN A 252 -9.62 -13.53 -7.12
CA GLN A 252 -8.29 -12.89 -7.05
C GLN A 252 -7.61 -13.15 -5.70
N GLU A 253 -8.32 -12.96 -4.59
CA GLU A 253 -7.80 -13.15 -3.23
C GLU A 253 -7.33 -14.59 -2.99
N ARG A 254 -8.13 -15.58 -3.40
CA ARG A 254 -7.75 -17.01 -3.31
C ARG A 254 -6.51 -17.33 -4.14
N PHE A 255 -6.41 -16.76 -5.35
CA PHE A 255 -5.21 -16.93 -6.17
C PHE A 255 -3.97 -16.34 -5.51
N LEU A 256 -4.05 -15.10 -5.02
CA LEU A 256 -2.92 -14.43 -4.35
C LEU A 256 -2.50 -15.14 -3.07
N ALA A 257 -3.45 -15.68 -2.31
CA ALA A 257 -3.17 -16.48 -1.12
C ALA A 257 -2.38 -17.77 -1.45
N GLY A 258 -2.54 -18.31 -2.66
CA GLY A 258 -1.82 -19.50 -3.13
C GLY A 258 -0.40 -19.26 -3.63
N ILE A 259 0.04 -18.01 -3.79
CA ILE A 259 1.43 -17.69 -4.19
C ILE A 259 2.29 -17.66 -2.93
N ALA A 260 3.36 -18.46 -2.85
CA ALA A 260 4.22 -18.51 -1.67
C ALA A 260 5.21 -17.33 -1.58
N ASP A 261 5.89 -17.02 -2.69
CA ASP A 261 6.89 -15.95 -2.76
C ASP A 261 6.25 -14.56 -2.57
N PRO A 262 6.68 -13.77 -1.57
CA PRO A 262 6.15 -12.42 -1.34
C PRO A 262 6.33 -11.46 -2.52
N ALA A 263 7.45 -11.55 -3.25
CA ALA A 263 7.71 -10.64 -4.36
C ALA A 263 6.80 -10.94 -5.57
N ALA A 264 6.67 -12.22 -5.94
CA ALA A 264 5.74 -12.67 -6.95
C ALA A 264 4.27 -12.39 -6.57
N ARG A 265 3.91 -12.56 -5.29
CA ARG A 265 2.57 -12.24 -4.79
C ARG A 265 2.26 -10.75 -4.94
N ALA A 266 3.23 -9.88 -4.60
CA ALA A 266 3.08 -8.43 -4.75
C ALA A 266 2.96 -8.02 -6.23
N ALA A 267 3.77 -8.61 -7.12
CA ALA A 267 3.70 -8.35 -8.55
C ALA A 267 2.35 -8.80 -9.15
N ALA A 268 1.89 -10.00 -8.81
CA ALA A 268 0.58 -10.50 -9.26
C ALA A 268 -0.58 -9.68 -8.69
N ALA A 269 -0.50 -9.26 -7.42
CA ALA A 269 -1.50 -8.39 -6.81
C ALA A 269 -1.58 -7.04 -7.54
N TYR A 270 -0.43 -6.46 -7.87
CA TYR A 270 -0.38 -5.21 -8.63
C TYR A 270 -1.07 -5.34 -9.99
N ASP A 271 -0.77 -6.39 -10.74
CA ASP A 271 -1.36 -6.64 -12.06
C ASP A 271 -2.89 -6.76 -11.99
N LEU A 272 -3.40 -7.53 -11.04
CA LEU A 272 -4.85 -7.72 -10.83
C LEU A 272 -5.55 -6.41 -10.42
N ILE A 273 -4.88 -5.57 -9.62
CA ILE A 273 -5.39 -4.25 -9.24
C ILE A 273 -5.40 -3.29 -10.44
N GLN A 274 -4.36 -3.31 -11.30
CA GLN A 274 -4.36 -2.50 -12.51
C GLN A 274 -5.45 -2.95 -13.49
N GLU A 275 -5.75 -4.24 -13.56
CA GLU A 275 -6.85 -4.77 -14.35
C GLU A 275 -8.21 -4.33 -13.79
N GLU A 276 -8.44 -4.45 -12.48
CA GLU A 276 -9.65 -3.91 -11.81
C GLU A 276 -9.80 -2.42 -12.07
N ARG A 277 -8.71 -1.66 -12.03
CA ARG A 277 -8.71 -0.23 -12.35
C ARG A 277 -9.16 0.04 -13.79
N ARG A 278 -8.58 -0.67 -14.76
CA ARG A 278 -8.94 -0.54 -16.19
C ARG A 278 -10.40 -0.95 -16.41
N PHE A 279 -10.87 -1.98 -15.72
CA PHE A 279 -12.27 -2.38 -15.74
C PHE A 279 -13.16 -1.24 -15.22
N HIS A 280 -12.91 -0.71 -14.01
CA HIS A 280 -13.72 0.37 -13.45
C HIS A 280 -13.72 1.64 -14.33
N GLU A 281 -12.59 2.02 -14.92
CA GLU A 281 -12.52 3.19 -15.82
C GLU A 281 -13.32 2.97 -17.12
N ARG A 282 -13.20 1.78 -17.74
CA ARG A 282 -13.98 1.44 -18.94
C ARG A 282 -15.47 1.35 -18.64
N ILE A 283 -15.86 0.68 -17.56
CA ILE A 283 -17.26 0.40 -17.24
C ILE A 283 -18.00 1.64 -16.74
N ALA A 284 -17.35 2.52 -15.96
CA ALA A 284 -17.95 3.80 -15.60
C ALA A 284 -18.34 4.61 -16.85
N ALA A 285 -17.48 4.60 -17.88
CA ALA A 285 -17.76 5.27 -19.14
C ALA A 285 -18.83 4.54 -19.97
N LEU A 286 -18.69 3.22 -20.14
CA LEU A 286 -19.62 2.38 -20.92
C LEU A 286 -21.05 2.44 -20.39
N CYS A 287 -21.20 2.37 -19.07
CA CYS A 287 -22.51 2.36 -18.41
C CYS A 287 -23.00 3.76 -18.03
N TRP A 288 -22.32 4.83 -18.48
CA TRP A 288 -22.71 6.22 -18.25
C TRP A 288 -22.87 6.58 -16.76
N ILE A 289 -22.03 6.02 -15.90
CA ILE A 289 -22.11 6.22 -14.45
C ILE A 289 -21.29 7.44 -14.04
N ARG A 290 -21.97 8.43 -13.50
CA ARG A 290 -21.41 9.70 -13.01
C ARG A 290 -22.10 10.08 -11.71
N SER A 291 -21.59 11.12 -11.06
CA SER A 291 -22.24 11.65 -9.86
C SER A 291 -23.69 12.06 -10.18
N GLY A 292 -24.65 11.55 -9.40
CA GLY A 292 -26.07 11.87 -9.58
C GLY A 292 -26.82 10.91 -10.50
N THR A 293 -26.16 9.92 -11.10
CA THR A 293 -26.82 8.82 -11.83
C THR A 293 -27.86 8.11 -10.95
N GLU A 294 -27.64 8.05 -9.64
CA GLU A 294 -28.56 7.42 -8.68
C GLU A 294 -29.84 8.24 -8.40
N GLY A 295 -29.87 9.52 -8.79
CA GLY A 295 -31.00 10.41 -8.54
C GLY A 295 -32.16 10.29 -9.53
N ASP A 296 -31.93 9.61 -10.66
CA ASP A 296 -32.94 9.35 -11.69
C ASP A 296 -33.18 7.82 -11.77
N PRO A 297 -34.42 7.35 -11.50
CA PRO A 297 -34.70 5.93 -11.40
C PRO A 297 -34.50 5.18 -12.73
N ASP A 298 -34.80 5.81 -13.87
CA ASP A 298 -34.70 5.17 -15.19
C ASP A 298 -33.24 5.07 -15.65
N VAL A 299 -32.48 6.14 -15.40
CA VAL A 299 -31.04 6.16 -15.64
C VAL A 299 -30.33 5.17 -14.71
N ALA A 300 -30.70 5.12 -13.42
CA ALA A 300 -30.15 4.16 -12.46
C ALA A 300 -30.47 2.71 -12.85
N ALA A 301 -31.68 2.42 -13.32
CA ALA A 301 -32.05 1.08 -13.79
C ALA A 301 -31.22 0.64 -15.01
N SER A 302 -31.05 1.55 -15.98
CA SER A 302 -30.22 1.31 -17.16
C SER A 302 -28.75 1.06 -16.80
N ALA A 303 -28.20 1.87 -15.89
CA ALA A 303 -26.84 1.71 -15.39
C ALA A 303 -26.65 0.38 -14.66
N ARG A 304 -27.61 -0.03 -13.82
CA ARG A 304 -27.58 -1.33 -13.13
C ARG A 304 -27.59 -2.50 -14.11
N SER A 305 -28.46 -2.48 -15.11
CA SER A 305 -28.51 -3.53 -16.14
C SER A 305 -27.18 -3.67 -16.89
N CYS A 306 -26.56 -2.54 -17.26
CA CYS A 306 -25.23 -2.52 -17.85
C CYS A 306 -24.17 -3.09 -16.90
N LEU A 307 -24.18 -2.70 -15.62
CA LEU A 307 -23.24 -3.19 -14.62
C LEU A 307 -23.35 -4.68 -14.36
N THR A 308 -24.57 -5.23 -14.30
CA THR A 308 -24.78 -6.68 -14.14
C THR A 308 -24.04 -7.43 -15.25
N THR A 309 -24.27 -7.03 -16.51
CA THR A 309 -23.60 -7.64 -17.67
C THR A 309 -22.07 -7.48 -17.61
N ALA A 310 -21.59 -6.31 -17.17
CA ALA A 310 -20.15 -6.04 -17.11
C ALA A 310 -19.44 -6.83 -16.00
N LEU A 311 -20.05 -6.91 -14.82
CA LEU A 311 -19.49 -7.62 -13.67
C LEU A 311 -19.53 -9.14 -13.84
N ASP A 312 -20.53 -9.67 -14.55
CA ASP A 312 -20.58 -11.09 -14.90
C ASP A 312 -19.37 -11.46 -15.79
N ARG A 313 -19.15 -10.70 -16.88
CA ARG A 313 -17.97 -10.88 -17.74
C ARG A 313 -16.63 -10.69 -17.03
N ARG A 314 -16.58 -9.82 -16.01
CA ARG A 314 -15.37 -9.61 -15.22
C ARG A 314 -14.91 -10.88 -14.52
N LEU A 315 -15.84 -11.74 -14.10
CA LEU A 315 -15.47 -12.99 -13.44
C LEU A 315 -14.66 -13.90 -14.38
N ASP A 316 -15.06 -13.95 -15.65
CA ASP A 316 -14.34 -14.68 -16.70
C ASP A 316 -13.00 -14.02 -17.02
N ASP A 317 -12.97 -12.69 -17.21
CA ASP A 317 -11.73 -11.91 -17.44
C ASP A 317 -10.68 -12.19 -16.34
N VAL A 318 -11.11 -12.18 -15.08
CA VAL A 318 -10.25 -12.47 -13.92
C VAL A 318 -9.73 -13.91 -13.96
N ALA A 319 -10.57 -14.87 -14.33
CA ALA A 319 -10.15 -16.26 -14.43
C ALA A 319 -9.09 -16.45 -15.54
N GLU A 320 -9.28 -15.83 -16.69
CA GLU A 320 -8.32 -15.81 -17.80
C GLU A 320 -7.00 -15.16 -17.39
N ARG A 321 -7.05 -14.00 -16.71
CA ARG A 321 -5.84 -13.33 -16.23
C ARG A 321 -5.07 -14.20 -15.25
N ILE A 322 -5.76 -14.82 -14.30
CA ILE A 322 -5.13 -15.74 -13.33
C ILE A 322 -4.47 -16.91 -14.06
N ALA A 323 -5.11 -17.46 -15.10
CA ALA A 323 -4.52 -18.52 -15.93
C ALA A 323 -3.24 -18.03 -16.63
N ALA A 324 -3.25 -16.82 -17.19
CA ALA A 324 -2.08 -16.20 -17.82
C ALA A 324 -0.93 -15.98 -16.82
N LEU A 325 -1.22 -15.47 -15.61
CA LEU A 325 -0.23 -15.27 -14.56
C LEU A 325 0.40 -16.60 -14.09
N ARG A 326 -0.41 -17.66 -13.98
CA ARG A 326 0.09 -19.02 -13.69
C ARG A 326 0.98 -19.57 -14.81
N GLY A 327 0.61 -19.32 -16.07
CA GLY A 327 1.40 -19.72 -17.25
C GLY A 327 2.73 -18.98 -17.34
N GLY A 328 2.74 -17.68 -17.08
CA GLY A 328 3.96 -16.85 -17.03
C GLY A 328 4.89 -17.26 -15.89
N ALA A 329 4.35 -17.61 -14.72
CA ALA A 329 5.14 -18.13 -13.59
C ALA A 329 5.81 -19.49 -13.90
N ARG A 330 5.18 -20.36 -14.71
CA ARG A 330 5.81 -21.62 -15.17
C ARG A 330 6.94 -21.39 -16.17
N LEU A 331 6.87 -20.33 -16.98
CA LEU A 331 7.93 -19.99 -17.95
C LEU A 331 9.14 -19.32 -17.30
N ALA A 332 8.95 -18.61 -16.18
CA ALA A 332 10.04 -18.03 -15.38
C ALA A 332 10.74 -19.04 -14.46
N GLY A 333 10.25 -20.29 -14.40
CA GLY A 333 10.75 -21.36 -13.52
C GLY A 333 11.24 -22.61 -14.25
N ARG A 334 11.86 -22.47 -15.43
CA ARG A 334 12.67 -23.57 -16.00
C ARG A 334 14.11 -23.44 -15.50
N PRO A 335 14.74 -24.53 -15.00
CA PRO A 335 16.14 -24.53 -14.61
C PRO A 335 17.07 -24.23 -15.79
#